data_AF-A0A7K7YWA6-F1
#
_entry.id   AF-A0A7K7YWA6-F1
#
_cell.length_a   1.000
_cell.length_b   1.000
_cell.length_c   1.000
_cell.angle_alpha   90.00
_cell.angle_beta   90.00
_cell.angle_gamma   90.00
#
_symmetry.space_group_name_H-M   'P 1'
#
loop_
_entity.id
_entity.type
_entity.pdbx_description
1 polymer ?
#
loop_
_entity_poly.entity_id
_entity_poly.type
_entity_poly.pdbx_seq_one_letter_code
_entity_poly.pdbx_strand_id
1 'polypeptide(L)'
;QCYRDLALVSRDGMNIVLNKINHILMEKYLKLQDTCRTQLVWLLRELVKSGVLGADGVCMTFMKQIAGGDVTAKNIWLAENVLEILTEQREWVLKSSLLVAMAVYTYLRLIVDHHGTAALQALRQKEVEFCVSLLRERFMDCFMIGRDLVRLLQNVARIPEFEQLWKDILHNPQVLSSQFTGVLQLLQSRTSRKFLACRLTPDMETKLLFMTSRVRFGQQKRYQDWFQRQYLSTPDSQSLRCDLIRY
;
A
#
# COMPACT_ATOMS: atom_id res chain seq x y z
N GLN A 1 22.87 19.27 -1.58
CA GLN A 1 23.32 20.33 -0.67
C GLN A 1 22.31 20.58 0.44
N CYS A 2 21.09 21.07 0.15
CA CYS A 2 20.10 21.42 1.18
C CYS A 2 19.72 20.28 2.15
N TYR A 3 19.61 19.02 1.69
CA TYR A 3 19.32 17.89 2.59
C TYR A 3 20.43 17.65 3.63
N ARG A 4 21.71 17.76 3.21
CA ARG A 4 22.85 17.64 4.12
C ARG A 4 22.81 18.75 5.17
N ASP A 5 22.55 19.97 4.73
CA ASP A 5 22.49 21.12 5.64
C ASP A 5 21.32 20.98 6.61
N LEU A 6 20.16 20.49 6.14
CA LEU A 6 19.00 20.16 6.97
C LEU A 6 19.34 19.10 8.04
N ALA A 7 20.07 18.04 7.66
CA ALA A 7 20.51 17.00 8.59
C ALA A 7 21.48 17.52 9.66
N LEU A 8 22.31 18.51 9.32
CA LEU A 8 23.26 19.13 10.26
C LEU A 8 22.58 20.07 11.26
N VAL A 9 21.54 20.80 10.84
CA VAL A 9 20.90 21.83 11.70
C VAL A 9 19.66 21.32 12.44
N SER A 10 19.15 20.14 12.09
CA SER A 10 17.98 19.53 12.73
C SER A 10 18.21 19.30 14.22
N ARG A 11 17.27 19.74 15.06
CA ARG A 11 17.32 19.59 16.53
C ARG A 11 16.24 18.66 17.09
N ASP A 12 15.39 18.13 16.22
CA ASP A 12 14.23 17.31 16.56
C ASP A 12 14.23 15.95 15.84
N GLY A 13 15.39 15.54 15.31
CA GLY A 13 15.51 14.31 14.53
C GLY A 13 14.68 14.32 13.25
N MET A 14 14.44 15.51 12.66
CA MET A 14 13.61 15.73 11.46
C MET A 14 12.10 15.55 11.69
N ASN A 15 11.63 15.45 12.94
CA ASN A 15 10.23 15.20 13.25
C ASN A 15 9.27 16.21 12.58
N ILE A 16 9.59 17.51 12.62
CA ILE A 16 8.78 18.54 11.95
C ILE A 16 8.70 18.33 10.44
N VAL A 17 9.79 17.88 9.81
CA VAL A 17 9.86 17.60 8.37
C VAL A 17 8.94 16.43 8.04
N LEU A 18 9.04 15.32 8.78
CA LEU A 18 8.18 14.15 8.59
C LEU A 18 6.69 14.50 8.75
N ASN A 19 6.35 15.28 9.78
CA ASN A 19 4.99 15.74 10.01
C ASN A 19 4.44 16.58 8.85
N LYS A 20 5.26 17.46 8.27
CA LYS A 20 4.86 18.26 7.10
C LYS A 20 4.78 17.42 5.82
N ILE A 21 5.66 16.44 5.62
CA ILE A 21 5.54 15.49 4.51
C ILE A 21 4.21 14.75 4.63
N ASN A 22 3.89 14.16 5.79
CA ASN A 22 2.63 13.46 6.00
C ASN A 22 1.42 14.37 5.75
N HIS A 23 1.45 15.61 6.24
CA HIS A 23 0.39 16.58 5.98
C HIS A 23 0.23 16.87 4.47
N ILE A 24 1.34 17.09 3.76
CA ILE A 24 1.32 17.32 2.30
C ILE A 24 0.72 16.11 1.56
N LEU A 25 1.14 14.89 1.92
CA LEU A 25 0.63 13.67 1.31
C LEU A 25 -0.88 13.50 1.57
N MET A 26 -1.33 13.75 2.79
CA MET A 26 -2.74 13.56 3.16
C MET A 26 -3.67 14.62 2.58
N GLU A 27 -3.22 15.88 2.48
CA GLU A 27 -4.10 17.01 2.17
C GLU A 27 -3.91 17.59 0.76
N LYS A 28 -2.73 17.42 0.17
CA LYS A 28 -2.31 18.17 -1.03
C LYS A 28 -1.78 17.31 -2.16
N TYR A 29 -1.56 16.00 -1.98
CA TYR A 29 -0.90 15.14 -2.97
C TYR A 29 -1.46 15.28 -4.40
N LEU A 30 -2.78 15.28 -4.56
CA LEU A 30 -3.43 15.42 -5.87
C LEU A 30 -3.12 16.76 -6.56
N LYS A 31 -2.76 17.80 -5.80
CA LYS A 31 -2.44 19.15 -6.29
C LYS A 31 -0.93 19.39 -6.41
N LEU A 32 -0.09 18.42 -6.02
CA LEU A 32 1.36 18.58 -6.13
C LEU A 32 1.80 18.55 -7.59
N GLN A 33 2.66 19.52 -7.94
CA GLN A 33 3.38 19.55 -9.21
C GLN A 33 4.32 18.34 -9.34
N ASP A 34 4.58 17.93 -10.58
CA ASP A 34 5.34 16.71 -10.85
C ASP A 34 6.77 16.77 -10.31
N THR A 35 7.46 17.90 -10.47
CA THR A 35 8.80 18.12 -9.87
C THR A 35 8.77 17.95 -8.34
N CYS A 36 7.73 18.45 -7.67
CA CYS A 36 7.59 18.30 -6.22
C CYS A 36 7.34 16.85 -5.81
N ARG A 37 6.59 16.08 -6.60
CA ARG A 37 6.38 14.64 -6.34
C ARG A 37 7.70 13.88 -6.44
N THR A 38 8.47 14.13 -7.50
CA THR A 38 9.80 13.54 -7.69
C THR A 38 10.73 13.90 -6.53
N GLN A 39 10.79 15.17 -6.13
CA GLN A 39 11.62 15.60 -5.01
C GLN A 39 11.17 15.03 -3.66
N LEU A 40 9.87 14.84 -3.42
CA LEU A 40 9.38 14.22 -2.18
C LEU A 40 9.72 12.73 -2.12
N VAL A 41 9.64 12.01 -3.23
CA VAL A 41 10.05 10.60 -3.31
C VAL A 41 11.57 10.48 -3.12
N TRP A 42 12.35 11.37 -3.74
CA TRP A 42 13.80 11.45 -3.49
C TRP A 42 14.11 11.71 -2.02
N LEU A 43 13.41 12.67 -1.40
CA LEU A 43 13.58 13.01 0.01
C LEU A 43 13.23 11.82 0.91
N LEU A 44 12.14 11.09 0.63
CA LEU A 44 11.80 9.86 1.34
C LEU A 44 12.95 8.86 1.29
N ARG A 45 13.53 8.63 0.11
CA ARG A 45 14.66 7.71 -0.07
C ARG A 45 15.84 8.10 0.81
N GLU A 46 16.17 9.38 0.88
CA GLU A 46 17.27 9.87 1.72
C GLU A 46 16.98 9.76 3.23
N LEU A 47 15.73 10.01 3.65
CA LEU A 47 15.30 9.82 5.04
C LEU A 47 15.38 8.35 5.49
N VAL A 48 14.99 7.42 4.60
CA VAL A 48 15.10 5.97 4.85
C VAL A 48 16.55 5.54 4.96
N LYS A 49 17.41 5.93 3.99
CA LYS A 49 18.85 5.64 4.03
C LYS A 49 19.53 6.19 5.29
N SER A 50 19.09 7.35 5.76
CA SER A 50 19.60 7.99 6.97
C SER A 50 19.03 7.39 8.26
N GLY A 51 18.14 6.40 8.16
CA GLY A 51 17.55 5.73 9.33
C GLY A 51 16.71 6.67 10.21
N VAL A 52 16.10 7.71 9.63
CA VAL A 52 15.33 8.70 10.40
C VAL A 52 14.12 8.02 11.07
N LEU A 53 13.99 8.21 12.38
CA LEU A 53 12.87 7.66 13.16
C LEU A 53 11.52 8.18 12.63
N GLY A 54 10.59 7.27 12.37
CA GLY A 54 9.26 7.59 11.83
C GLY A 54 9.19 7.65 10.29
N ALA A 55 10.28 7.43 9.57
CA ALA A 55 10.27 7.34 8.11
C ALA A 55 9.41 6.17 7.59
N ASP A 56 9.24 5.11 8.38
CA ASP A 56 8.31 3.99 8.10
C ASP A 56 6.85 4.46 8.04
N GLY A 57 6.47 5.37 8.94
CA GLY A 57 5.19 6.08 8.90
C GLY A 57 4.98 6.80 7.57
N VAL A 58 5.99 7.53 7.10
CA VAL A 58 5.92 8.27 5.83
C VAL A 58 5.81 7.32 4.63
N CYS A 59 6.54 6.19 4.62
CA CYS A 59 6.37 5.14 3.61
C CYS A 59 4.92 4.64 3.54
N MET A 60 4.30 4.36 4.68
CA MET A 60 2.89 3.94 4.73
C MET A 60 1.94 5.02 4.20
N THR A 61 2.20 6.29 4.51
CA THR A 61 1.40 7.42 4.00
C THR A 61 1.55 7.61 2.49
N PHE A 62 2.75 7.38 1.93
CA PHE A 62 2.97 7.35 0.49
C PHE A 62 2.24 6.19 -0.17
N MET A 63 2.31 4.98 0.39
CA MET A 63 1.58 3.81 -0.13
C MET A 63 0.05 4.00 -0.13
N LYS A 64 -0.48 4.84 0.76
CA LYS A 64 -1.91 5.24 0.77
C LYS A 64 -2.28 6.20 -0.37
N GLN A 65 -1.30 6.87 -1.00
CA GLN A 65 -1.56 7.71 -2.18
C GLN A 65 -1.64 6.90 -3.47
N ILE A 66 -1.13 5.66 -3.49
CA ILE A 66 -1.25 4.76 -4.64
C ILE A 66 -2.70 4.27 -4.70
N ALA A 67 -3.44 4.73 -5.69
CA ALA A 67 -4.84 4.36 -5.89
C ALA A 67 -4.95 2.97 -6.51
N GLY A 68 -5.78 2.10 -5.93
CA GLY A 68 -6.17 0.84 -6.57
C GLY A 68 -7.11 1.11 -7.75
N GLY A 69 -7.00 0.30 -8.81
CA GLY A 69 -7.80 0.45 -10.03
C GLY A 69 -7.45 1.68 -10.88
N ASP A 70 -6.26 2.25 -10.68
CA ASP A 70 -5.75 3.40 -11.45
C ASP A 70 -4.42 3.03 -12.11
N VAL A 71 -4.44 2.85 -13.43
CA VAL A 71 -3.26 2.53 -14.25
C VAL A 71 -2.75 3.76 -15.02
N THR A 72 -3.01 4.97 -14.52
CA THR A 72 -2.42 6.18 -15.09
C THR A 72 -0.91 6.21 -14.84
N ALA A 73 -0.16 6.84 -15.75
CA ALA A 73 1.31 6.93 -15.66
C ALA A 73 1.80 7.50 -14.32
N LYS A 74 1.07 8.47 -13.73
CA LYS A 74 1.42 9.07 -12.44
C LYS A 74 1.24 8.10 -11.26
N ASN A 75 0.20 7.28 -11.28
CA ASN A 75 -0.05 6.30 -10.23
C ASN A 75 0.95 5.13 -10.32
N ILE A 76 1.20 4.62 -11.53
CA ILE A 76 2.20 3.59 -11.81
C ILE A 76 3.60 4.06 -11.38
N TRP A 77 3.98 5.28 -11.76
CA TRP A 77 5.26 5.87 -11.38
C TRP A 77 5.45 5.89 -9.86
N LEU A 78 4.40 6.24 -9.10
CA LEU A 78 4.46 6.25 -7.64
C LEU A 78 4.60 4.83 -7.08
N ALA A 79 3.81 3.88 -7.58
CA ALA A 79 3.86 2.48 -7.16
C ALA A 79 5.26 1.91 -7.34
N GLU A 80 5.86 2.10 -8.50
CA GLU A 80 7.21 1.62 -8.79
C GLU A 80 8.28 2.29 -7.92
N ASN A 81 8.24 3.61 -7.77
CA ASN A 81 9.28 4.31 -7.00
C ASN A 81 9.23 4.00 -5.51
N VAL A 82 8.03 3.82 -4.93
CA VAL A 82 7.91 3.40 -3.53
C VAL A 82 8.37 1.95 -3.37
N LEU A 83 8.07 1.07 -4.34
CA LEU A 83 8.52 -0.32 -4.33
C LEU A 83 10.04 -0.41 -4.37
N GLU A 84 10.69 0.39 -5.22
CA GLU A 84 12.16 0.45 -5.30
C GLU A 84 12.79 0.87 -3.97
N ILE A 85 12.25 1.89 -3.30
CA ILE A 85 12.74 2.30 -1.98
C ILE A 85 12.64 1.15 -0.98
N LEU A 86 11.49 0.46 -0.92
CA LEU A 86 11.27 -0.65 0.00
C LEU A 86 12.15 -1.87 -0.33
N THR A 87 12.42 -2.11 -1.61
CA THR A 87 13.23 -3.23 -2.09
C THR A 87 14.72 -2.97 -1.84
N GLU A 88 15.23 -1.78 -2.15
CA GLU A 88 16.63 -1.40 -1.89
C GLU A 88 16.95 -1.30 -0.41
N GLN A 89 15.98 -0.86 0.41
CA GLN A 89 16.15 -0.67 1.86
C GLN A 89 15.54 -1.83 2.66
N ARG A 90 15.61 -3.05 2.11
CA ARG A 90 14.96 -4.24 2.66
C ARG A 90 15.31 -4.52 4.12
N GLU A 91 16.59 -4.47 4.48
CA GLU A 91 17.02 -4.69 5.88
C GLU A 91 16.41 -3.69 6.86
N TRP A 92 16.23 -2.45 6.41
CA TRP A 92 15.54 -1.43 7.20
C TRP A 92 14.04 -1.71 7.30
N VAL A 93 13.40 -2.12 6.20
CA VAL A 93 11.96 -2.51 6.19
C VAL A 93 11.69 -3.63 7.19
N LEU A 94 12.56 -4.64 7.24
CA LEU A 94 12.43 -5.80 8.12
C LEU A 94 12.52 -5.48 9.63
N LYS A 95 12.91 -4.25 10.00
CA LYS A 95 12.91 -3.79 11.40
C LYS A 95 11.52 -3.37 11.88
N SER A 96 10.56 -3.14 10.97
CA SER A 96 9.19 -2.72 11.32
C SER A 96 8.17 -3.73 10.80
N SER A 97 7.70 -4.63 11.69
CA SER A 97 6.66 -5.62 11.36
C SER A 97 5.41 -5.00 10.75
N LEU A 98 5.03 -3.81 11.23
CA LEU A 98 3.87 -3.10 10.70
C LEU A 98 4.12 -2.63 9.26
N LEU A 99 5.31 -2.09 8.96
CA LEU A 99 5.66 -1.67 7.60
C LEU A 99 5.67 -2.88 6.65
N VAL A 100 6.25 -4.01 7.07
CA VAL A 100 6.22 -5.28 6.31
C VAL A 100 4.78 -5.65 5.95
N ALA A 101 3.90 -5.74 6.95
CA ALA A 101 2.51 -6.11 6.74
C ALA A 101 1.77 -5.11 5.84
N MET A 102 1.98 -3.80 6.02
CA MET A 102 1.34 -2.75 5.23
C MET A 102 1.84 -2.74 3.78
N ALA A 103 3.13 -2.98 3.56
CA ALA A 103 3.71 -3.09 2.23
C ALA A 103 3.17 -4.32 1.49
N VAL A 104 3.15 -5.50 2.14
CA VAL A 104 2.58 -6.72 1.55
C VAL A 104 1.10 -6.53 1.24
N TYR A 105 0.31 -5.97 2.17
CA TYR A 105 -1.10 -5.69 1.93
C TYR A 105 -1.32 -4.73 0.75
N THR A 106 -0.45 -3.73 0.62
CA THR A 106 -0.51 -2.74 -0.46
C THR A 106 -0.22 -3.41 -1.80
N TYR A 107 0.93 -4.06 -1.95
CA TYR A 107 1.38 -4.57 -3.24
C TYR A 107 0.63 -5.83 -3.68
N LEU A 108 0.22 -6.72 -2.77
CA LEU A 108 -0.68 -7.83 -3.13
C LEU A 108 -1.97 -7.33 -3.80
N ARG A 109 -2.49 -6.19 -3.34
CA ARG A 109 -3.67 -5.58 -3.93
C ARG A 109 -3.37 -4.97 -5.30
N LEU A 110 -2.24 -4.26 -5.45
CA LEU A 110 -1.88 -3.57 -6.70
C LEU A 110 -1.53 -4.52 -7.85
N ILE A 111 -0.96 -5.71 -7.54
CA ILE A 111 -0.63 -6.75 -8.53
C ILE A 111 -1.81 -7.10 -9.46
N VAL A 112 -3.04 -7.01 -8.95
CA VAL A 112 -4.26 -7.31 -9.71
C VAL A 112 -4.49 -6.30 -10.85
N ASP A 113 -4.03 -5.06 -10.68
CA ASP A 113 -4.25 -3.96 -11.63
C ASP A 113 -3.14 -3.88 -12.69
N HIS A 114 -1.93 -4.40 -12.41
CA HIS A 114 -0.76 -4.24 -13.27
C HIS A 114 -0.63 -5.33 -14.35
N HIS A 115 -1.47 -5.26 -15.37
CA HIS A 115 -1.46 -6.18 -16.51
C HIS A 115 -1.74 -5.46 -17.85
N GLY A 116 -1.77 -6.21 -18.96
CA GLY A 116 -2.17 -5.69 -20.28
C GLY A 116 -1.05 -5.03 -21.11
N THR A 117 0.04 -4.55 -20.50
CA THR A 117 1.20 -4.00 -21.21
C THR A 117 2.51 -4.60 -20.69
N ALA A 118 3.57 -4.59 -21.52
CA ALA A 118 4.88 -5.09 -21.12
C ALA A 118 5.48 -4.33 -19.92
N ALA A 119 5.30 -3.01 -19.87
CA ALA A 119 5.75 -2.18 -18.75
C ALA A 119 5.03 -2.56 -17.44
N LEU A 120 3.71 -2.75 -17.50
CA LEU A 120 2.93 -3.19 -16.33
C LEU A 120 3.27 -4.62 -15.90
N GLN A 121 3.56 -5.51 -16.85
CA GLN A 121 4.03 -6.87 -16.53
C GLN A 121 5.39 -6.85 -15.82
N ALA A 122 6.32 -5.98 -16.24
CA ALA A 122 7.61 -5.82 -15.58
C ALA A 122 7.45 -5.28 -14.14
N LEU A 123 6.60 -4.27 -13.94
CA LEU A 123 6.28 -3.78 -12.59
C LEU A 123 5.64 -4.87 -11.73
N ARG A 124 4.64 -5.57 -12.26
CA ARG A 124 3.95 -6.67 -11.57
C ARG A 124 4.92 -7.75 -11.12
N GLN A 125 5.92 -8.10 -11.94
CA GLN A 125 6.91 -9.10 -11.55
C GLN A 125 7.73 -8.62 -10.34
N LYS A 126 8.18 -7.36 -10.31
CA LYS A 126 8.86 -6.78 -9.15
C LYS A 126 7.99 -6.84 -7.89
N GLU A 127 6.70 -6.53 -8.01
CA GLU A 127 5.74 -6.59 -6.90
C GLU A 127 5.53 -8.02 -6.38
N VAL A 128 5.40 -8.99 -7.29
CA VAL A 128 5.26 -10.42 -6.96
C VAL A 128 6.48 -10.89 -6.18
N GLU A 129 7.68 -10.65 -6.69
CA GLU A 129 8.94 -11.04 -6.04
C GLU A 129 9.07 -10.42 -4.66
N PHE A 130 8.78 -9.12 -4.54
CA PHE A 130 8.79 -8.41 -3.27
C PHE A 130 7.81 -9.01 -2.25
N CYS A 131 6.55 -9.21 -2.63
CA CYS A 131 5.53 -9.77 -1.74
C CYS A 131 5.85 -11.20 -1.33
N VAL A 132 6.22 -12.07 -2.27
CA VAL A 132 6.52 -13.49 -2.00
C VAL A 132 7.75 -13.61 -1.10
N SER A 133 8.78 -12.79 -1.32
CA SER A 133 9.96 -12.75 -0.45
C SER A 133 9.58 -12.43 1.00
N LEU A 134 8.79 -11.38 1.23
CA LEU A 134 8.37 -10.99 2.57
C LEU A 134 7.40 -12.00 3.21
N LEU A 135 6.48 -12.57 2.44
CA LEU A 135 5.56 -13.61 2.92
C LEU A 135 6.30 -14.87 3.36
N ARG A 136 7.38 -15.25 2.67
CA ARG A 136 8.18 -16.43 3.03
C ARG A 136 9.09 -16.19 4.22
N GLU A 137 9.75 -15.03 4.30
CA GLU A 137 10.71 -14.74 5.37
C GLU A 137 10.04 -14.24 6.66
N ARG A 138 8.97 -13.44 6.53
CA ARG A 138 8.29 -12.75 7.62
C ARG A 138 6.80 -13.05 7.64
N PHE A 139 6.44 -14.33 7.52
CA PHE A 139 5.04 -14.74 7.46
C PHE A 139 4.23 -14.29 8.69
N MET A 140 4.80 -14.35 9.89
CA MET A 140 4.10 -13.92 11.12
C MET A 140 3.88 -12.41 11.19
N ASP A 141 4.78 -11.60 10.61
CA ASP A 141 4.53 -10.16 10.46
C ASP A 141 3.34 -9.93 9.51
N CYS A 142 3.28 -10.68 8.40
CA CYS A 142 2.15 -10.62 7.46
C CYS A 142 0.85 -11.18 8.04
N PHE A 143 0.92 -12.20 8.90
CA PHE A 143 -0.23 -12.84 9.55
C PHE A 143 -1.09 -11.82 10.33
N MET A 144 -0.47 -10.74 10.84
CA MET A 144 -1.17 -9.68 11.56
C MET A 144 -2.24 -8.95 10.72
N ILE A 145 -2.21 -9.10 9.39
CA ILE A 145 -3.27 -8.65 8.49
C ILE A 145 -4.58 -9.39 8.78
N GLY A 146 -4.51 -10.66 9.17
CA GLY A 146 -5.68 -11.52 9.40
C GLY A 146 -6.39 -11.94 8.12
N ARG A 147 -7.69 -12.26 8.22
CA ARG A 147 -8.49 -12.92 7.18
C ARG A 147 -8.49 -12.25 5.80
N ASP A 148 -8.33 -10.93 5.72
CA ASP A 148 -8.31 -10.23 4.42
C ASP A 148 -7.03 -10.52 3.62
N LEU A 149 -5.94 -11.00 4.28
CA LEU A 149 -4.77 -11.53 3.58
C LEU A 149 -5.14 -12.73 2.70
N VAL A 150 -6.01 -13.61 3.18
CA VAL A 150 -6.51 -14.76 2.38
C VAL A 150 -7.20 -14.28 1.11
N ARG A 151 -8.05 -13.25 1.21
CA ARG A 151 -8.72 -12.65 0.05
C ARG A 151 -7.72 -12.10 -0.97
N LEU A 152 -6.72 -11.36 -0.50
CA LEU A 152 -5.68 -10.82 -1.38
C LEU A 152 -4.88 -11.93 -2.08
N LEU A 153 -4.47 -12.96 -1.34
CA LEU A 153 -3.74 -14.11 -1.90
C LEU A 153 -4.58 -14.92 -2.90
N GLN A 154 -5.90 -15.02 -2.70
CA GLN A 154 -6.79 -15.68 -3.65
C GLN A 154 -6.86 -14.92 -4.98
N ASN A 155 -6.90 -13.59 -4.94
CA ASN A 155 -6.98 -12.76 -6.14
C ASN A 155 -5.76 -12.91 -7.06
N VAL A 156 -4.61 -13.30 -6.50
CA VAL A 156 -3.34 -13.48 -7.23
C VAL A 156 -2.92 -14.95 -7.35
N ALA A 157 -3.76 -15.90 -6.94
CA ALA A 157 -3.41 -17.32 -6.83
C ALA A 157 -2.98 -18.00 -8.14
N ARG A 158 -3.38 -17.44 -9.29
CA ARG A 158 -3.01 -17.97 -10.61
C ARG A 158 -1.61 -17.55 -11.10
N ILE A 159 -0.91 -16.73 -10.33
CA ILE A 159 0.49 -16.38 -10.59
C ILE A 159 1.36 -17.53 -10.05
N PRO A 160 2.32 -18.06 -10.83
CA PRO A 160 3.09 -19.26 -10.45
C PRO A 160 3.70 -19.21 -9.04
N GLU A 161 4.26 -18.06 -8.66
CA GLU A 161 4.90 -17.86 -7.36
C GLU A 161 3.89 -17.91 -6.20
N PHE A 162 2.68 -17.39 -6.42
CA PHE A 162 1.58 -17.47 -5.45
C PHE A 162 0.89 -18.83 -5.46
N GLU A 163 0.86 -19.55 -6.57
CA GLU A 163 0.41 -20.95 -6.60
C GLU A 163 1.32 -21.80 -5.71
N GLN A 164 2.64 -21.63 -5.81
CA GLN A 164 3.58 -22.32 -4.94
C GLN A 164 3.41 -21.90 -3.46
N LEU A 165 3.19 -20.61 -3.20
CA LEU A 165 2.90 -20.14 -1.84
C LEU A 165 1.61 -20.76 -1.29
N TRP A 166 0.57 -20.91 -2.11
CA TRP A 166 -0.68 -21.57 -1.72
C TRP A 166 -0.48 -23.05 -1.39
N LYS A 167 0.36 -23.77 -2.15
CA LYS A 167 0.74 -25.15 -1.82
C LYS A 167 1.39 -25.22 -0.44
N ASP A 168 2.29 -24.30 -0.13
CA ASP A 168 2.93 -24.23 1.18
C ASP A 168 1.90 -23.90 2.28
N ILE A 169 1.01 -22.92 2.07
CA ILE A 169 -0.03 -22.55 3.05
C ILE A 169 -0.97 -23.71 3.39
N LEU A 170 -1.36 -24.52 2.38
CA LEU A 170 -2.36 -25.58 2.54
C LEU A 170 -1.75 -26.92 2.98
N HIS A 171 -0.57 -27.26 2.48
CA HIS A 171 0.02 -28.60 2.66
C HIS A 171 1.25 -28.60 3.56
N ASN A 172 1.95 -27.49 3.72
CA ASN A 172 3.16 -27.41 4.54
C ASN A 172 3.31 -26.05 5.26
N PRO A 173 2.32 -25.63 6.07
CA PRO A 173 2.27 -24.28 6.62
C PRO A 173 3.46 -23.97 7.55
N GLN A 174 4.06 -25.00 8.14
CA GLN A 174 5.20 -24.88 9.05
C GLN A 174 6.49 -24.40 8.36
N VAL A 175 6.60 -24.53 7.03
CA VAL A 175 7.72 -23.95 6.25
C VAL A 175 7.67 -22.43 6.25
N LEU A 176 6.48 -21.83 6.39
CA LEU A 176 6.33 -20.37 6.45
C LEU A 176 6.57 -19.85 7.87
N SER A 177 6.20 -20.62 8.89
CA SER A 177 6.48 -20.34 10.29
C SER A 177 6.11 -21.55 11.15
N SER A 178 6.94 -21.85 12.15
CA SER A 178 6.64 -22.88 13.16
C SER A 178 5.38 -22.59 14.00
N GLN A 179 4.87 -21.35 13.95
CA GLN A 179 3.68 -20.90 14.66
C GLN A 179 2.41 -20.93 13.80
N PHE A 180 2.54 -21.20 12.50
CA PHE A 180 1.41 -21.16 11.57
C PHE A 180 0.83 -22.55 11.37
N THR A 181 -0.35 -22.78 11.94
CA THR A 181 -1.01 -24.10 11.92
C THR A 181 -1.85 -24.35 10.67
N GLY A 182 -2.10 -23.32 9.86
CA GLY A 182 -2.81 -23.42 8.59
C GLY A 182 -3.82 -22.30 8.36
N VAL A 183 -4.46 -22.31 7.19
CA VAL A 183 -5.33 -21.22 6.71
C VAL A 183 -6.49 -20.86 7.66
N LEU A 184 -7.01 -21.83 8.43
CA LEU A 184 -8.10 -21.59 9.39
C LEU A 184 -7.70 -20.57 10.46
N GLN A 185 -6.45 -20.62 10.94
CA GLN A 185 -5.91 -19.68 11.92
C GLN A 185 -5.97 -18.24 11.40
N LEU A 186 -5.68 -18.06 10.10
CA LEU A 186 -5.72 -16.75 9.44
C LEU A 186 -7.16 -16.26 9.22
N LEU A 187 -8.07 -17.15 8.82
CA LEU A 187 -9.49 -16.86 8.60
C LEU A 187 -10.24 -16.47 9.88
N GLN A 188 -9.85 -17.04 11.02
CA GLN A 188 -10.40 -16.71 12.34
C GLN A 188 -9.86 -15.37 12.88
N SER A 189 -8.71 -14.91 12.40
CA SER A 189 -8.14 -13.63 12.78
C SER A 189 -8.80 -12.47 12.03
N ARG A 190 -9.44 -11.55 12.75
CA ARG A 190 -10.09 -10.38 12.12
C ARG A 190 -9.05 -9.38 11.63
N THR A 191 -9.22 -8.92 10.40
CA THR A 191 -8.40 -7.84 9.85
C THR A 191 -8.64 -6.50 10.54
N SER A 192 -7.54 -5.88 10.97
CA SER A 192 -7.54 -4.55 11.58
C SER A 192 -7.97 -3.48 10.57
N ARG A 193 -8.73 -2.48 11.05
CA ARG A 193 -9.23 -1.35 10.21
C ARG A 193 -8.11 -0.59 9.50
N LYS A 194 -6.89 -0.55 10.05
CA LYS A 194 -5.75 0.13 9.44
C LYS A 194 -5.40 -0.39 8.05
N PHE A 195 -5.54 -1.71 7.81
CA PHE A 195 -5.31 -2.31 6.50
C PHE A 195 -6.42 -1.93 5.52
N LEU A 196 -7.69 -2.00 5.96
CA LEU A 196 -8.83 -1.64 5.12
C LEU A 196 -8.77 -0.16 4.71
N ALA A 197 -8.46 0.72 5.65
CA ALA A 197 -8.33 2.16 5.41
C ALA A 197 -7.13 2.52 4.53
N CYS A 198 -6.04 1.74 4.54
CA CYS A 198 -4.84 2.11 3.78
C CYS A 198 -4.99 1.91 2.27
N ARG A 199 -6.03 1.22 1.80
CA ARG A 199 -6.31 1.02 0.36
C ARG A 199 -7.23 2.09 -0.24
N LEU A 200 -7.77 2.96 0.60
CA LEU A 200 -8.45 4.17 0.14
C LEU A 200 -7.51 5.36 0.25
N THR A 201 -7.42 6.12 -0.83
CA THR A 201 -6.74 7.42 -0.80
C THR A 201 -7.44 8.38 0.17
N PRO A 202 -6.75 9.40 0.69
CA PRO A 202 -7.37 10.37 1.62
C PRO A 202 -8.63 11.05 1.07
N ASP A 203 -8.65 11.35 -0.24
CA ASP A 203 -9.80 11.96 -0.93
C ASP A 203 -11.00 11.01 -1.00
N MET A 204 -10.77 9.72 -1.29
CA MET A 204 -11.81 8.69 -1.27
C MET A 204 -12.42 8.53 0.13
N GLU A 205 -11.57 8.39 1.14
CA GLU A 205 -11.97 8.23 2.54
C GLU A 205 -12.81 9.44 3.01
N THR A 206 -12.37 10.66 2.72
CA THR A 206 -13.09 11.89 3.08
C THR A 206 -14.47 11.95 2.42
N LYS A 207 -14.58 11.58 1.13
CA LYS A 207 -15.84 11.55 0.40
C LYS A 207 -16.80 10.48 0.93
N LEU A 208 -16.30 9.28 1.22
CA LEU A 208 -17.13 8.21 1.79
C LEU A 208 -17.62 8.55 3.20
N LEU A 209 -16.76 9.09 4.06
CA LEU A 209 -17.14 9.53 5.39
C LEU A 209 -18.20 10.63 5.32
N PHE A 210 -18.06 11.59 4.40
CA PHE A 210 -19.08 12.61 4.18
C PHE A 210 -20.41 11.99 3.72
N MET A 211 -20.38 11.07 2.74
CA MET A 211 -21.58 10.41 2.23
C MET A 211 -22.30 9.60 3.31
N THR A 212 -21.57 8.90 4.17
CA THR A 212 -22.17 8.01 5.20
C THR A 212 -22.60 8.74 6.47
N SER A 213 -22.10 9.96 6.73
CA SER A 213 -22.41 10.71 7.96
C SER A 213 -23.23 11.99 7.75
N ARG A 214 -23.20 12.60 6.56
CA ARG A 214 -23.81 13.90 6.29
C ARG A 214 -24.90 13.88 5.21
N VAL A 215 -24.89 12.89 4.31
CA VAL A 215 -25.84 12.83 3.20
C VAL A 215 -27.10 12.07 3.64
N ARG A 216 -28.26 12.70 3.48
CA ARG A 216 -29.55 12.08 3.80
C ARG A 216 -29.93 11.04 2.75
N PHE A 217 -30.58 9.97 3.20
CA PHE A 217 -31.17 8.99 2.29
C PHE A 217 -32.19 9.66 1.35
N GLY A 218 -32.10 9.36 0.05
CA GLY A 218 -32.84 10.02 -1.03
C GLY A 218 -32.08 11.15 -1.72
N GLN A 219 -30.99 11.67 -1.14
CA GLN A 219 -30.20 12.78 -1.68
C GLN A 219 -28.80 12.38 -2.17
N GLN A 220 -28.52 11.07 -2.24
CA GLN A 220 -27.19 10.56 -2.56
C GLN A 220 -26.82 10.58 -4.04
N LYS A 221 -27.81 10.71 -4.96
CA LYS A 221 -27.59 10.51 -6.40
C LYS A 221 -26.43 11.33 -6.96
N ARG A 222 -26.40 12.64 -6.70
CA ARG A 222 -25.34 13.52 -7.22
C ARG A 222 -23.96 13.17 -6.66
N TYR A 223 -23.88 12.79 -5.38
CA TYR A 223 -22.62 12.39 -4.75
C TYR A 223 -22.11 11.06 -5.30
N GLN A 224 -23.01 10.09 -5.52
CA GLN A 224 -22.70 8.83 -6.18
C GLN A 224 -22.22 9.06 -7.61
N ASP A 225 -22.92 9.89 -8.39
CA ASP A 225 -22.55 10.21 -9.77
C ASP A 225 -21.16 10.87 -9.85
N TRP A 226 -20.83 11.77 -8.90
CA TRP A 226 -19.49 12.38 -8.79
C TRP A 226 -18.40 11.37 -8.42
N PHE A 227 -18.64 10.54 -7.41
CA PHE A 227 -17.68 9.52 -6.98
C PHE A 227 -17.45 8.49 -8.09
N GLN A 228 -18.52 8.04 -8.74
CA GLN A 228 -18.47 7.09 -9.84
C GLN A 228 -17.68 7.65 -11.02
N ARG A 229 -17.96 8.90 -11.43
CA ARG A 229 -17.22 9.55 -12.52
C ARG A 229 -15.73 9.67 -12.23
N GLN A 230 -15.35 9.89 -10.97
CA GLN A 230 -13.95 10.12 -10.62
C GLN A 230 -13.18 8.81 -10.41
N TYR A 231 -13.78 7.78 -9.82
CA TYR A 231 -13.05 6.60 -9.35
C TYR A 231 -13.54 5.26 -9.86
N LEU A 232 -14.70 5.18 -10.54
CA LEU A 232 -15.32 3.90 -10.92
C LEU A 232 -15.80 3.88 -12.38
N SER A 233 -15.28 4.79 -13.22
CA SER A 233 -15.73 4.99 -14.60
C SER A 233 -14.89 4.28 -15.66
N THR A 234 -13.83 3.56 -15.27
CA THR A 234 -12.95 2.83 -16.20
C THR A 234 -13.03 1.31 -16.00
N PRO A 235 -12.66 0.50 -17.00
CA PRO A 235 -12.53 -0.95 -16.84
C PRO A 235 -11.51 -1.35 -15.77
N ASP A 236 -10.43 -0.58 -15.59
CA ASP A 236 -9.40 -0.86 -14.59
C ASP A 236 -9.90 -0.57 -13.16
N SER A 237 -10.74 0.45 -13.00
CA SER A 237 -11.27 0.89 -11.71
C SER A 237 -12.23 -0.09 -11.03
N GLN A 238 -12.61 -1.16 -11.73
CA GLN A 238 -13.55 -2.15 -11.21
C GLN A 238 -13.02 -2.87 -9.96
N SER A 239 -11.70 -3.05 -9.89
CA SER A 239 -11.02 -3.71 -8.75
C SER A 239 -11.16 -2.90 -7.45
N LEU A 240 -11.26 -1.57 -7.54
CA LEU A 240 -11.39 -0.67 -6.39
C LEU A 240 -12.66 -0.91 -5.57
N ARG A 241 -13.73 -1.41 -6.20
CA ARG A 241 -15.01 -1.66 -5.50
C ARG A 241 -14.87 -2.57 -4.30
N CYS A 242 -14.04 -3.60 -4.42
CA CYS A 242 -13.79 -4.52 -3.32
C CYS A 242 -13.23 -3.76 -2.11
N ASP A 243 -12.28 -2.85 -2.32
CA ASP A 243 -11.70 -2.08 -1.22
C ASP A 243 -12.72 -1.12 -0.60
N LEU A 244 -13.57 -0.48 -1.42
CA LEU A 244 -14.65 0.40 -0.96
C LEU A 244 -15.72 -0.33 -0.12
N ILE A 245 -16.05 -1.57 -0.47
CA ILE A 245 -17.03 -2.39 0.28
C ILE A 245 -16.45 -2.88 1.61
N ARG A 246 -15.15 -3.16 1.65
CA ARG A 246 -14.48 -3.68 2.85
C ARG A 246 -14.21 -2.59 3.88
N TYR A 247 -13.96 -1.36 3.42
CA TYR A 247 -13.83 -0.16 4.24
C TYR A 247 -15.13 0.16 4.98
#